data_AF-A0A8J7CHA9-F1
#
_entry.id   AF-A0A8J7CHA9-F1
#
_cell.length_a   1.000
_cell.length_b   1.000
_cell.length_c   1.000
_cell.angle_alpha   90.00
_cell.angle_beta   90.00
_cell.angle_gamma   90.00
#
_symmetry.space_group_name_H-M   'P 1'
#
loop_
_entity.id
_entity.type
_entity.pdbx_description
1 polymer ?
#
loop_
_entity_poly.entity_id
_entity_poly.type
_entity_poly.pdbx_seq_one_letter_code
_entity_poly.pdbx_strand_id
1 'polypeptide(L)'
;MQYDTSIDKSDLLPPLPALSNTVLFSLVAAKMLLHVPGLFRYGYFRDELYFLDCARHLDWGYVDCAPLVAAYAKIALVLGGSLPSLRVLSMFAGAAMVTLTVLLARQLGGGAFAQTLAGLGIIIAPVHLMVDSILSMNAFEPLFWMCCVLIVIRIIRGGDPRLWILFGVLAGLGLENKHSTLFFGAAVAVAVVATPLRRELARPWIWLGAAVAMAIFLPNLIWQWQNGFPTIEDLQSVRAIGKNVELAPIPFLLQQMLMMHPGNLPVWLVGL
;
A
#
# COMPACT_ATOMS: atom_id res chain seq x y z
N MET A 1 20.83 -4.72 -44.38
CA MET A 1 19.87 -3.70 -43.90
C MET A 1 19.57 -4.04 -42.45
N GLN A 2 20.35 -3.47 -41.54
CA GLN A 2 20.33 -3.78 -40.12
C GLN A 2 19.28 -2.85 -39.50
N TYR A 3 18.11 -3.38 -39.14
CA TYR A 3 17.11 -2.60 -38.41
C TYR A 3 17.64 -2.37 -37.00
N ASP A 4 18.21 -1.19 -36.79
CA ASP A 4 18.48 -0.64 -35.47
C ASP A 4 17.15 -0.47 -34.74
N THR A 5 16.88 -1.41 -33.83
CA THR A 5 15.69 -1.39 -32.95
C THR A 5 16.08 -0.90 -31.56
N SER A 6 17.09 -0.02 -31.47
CA SER A 6 17.32 0.78 -30.27
C SER A 6 16.22 1.85 -30.16
N ILE A 7 15.05 1.46 -29.63
CA ILE A 7 14.20 2.44 -28.96
C ILE A 7 15.06 3.01 -27.85
N ASP A 8 15.49 4.26 -28.00
CA ASP A 8 16.28 4.95 -27.00
C ASP A 8 15.51 4.92 -25.68
N LYS A 9 16.18 4.51 -24.60
CA LYS A 9 15.56 4.38 -23.28
C LYS A 9 15.09 5.75 -22.76
N SER A 10 15.57 6.84 -23.37
CA SER A 10 15.13 8.22 -23.11
C SER A 10 13.68 8.50 -23.51
N ASP A 11 13.09 7.72 -24.41
CA ASP A 11 11.84 8.12 -25.09
C ASP A 11 10.56 7.64 -24.38
N LEU A 12 10.66 6.84 -23.32
CA LEU A 12 9.48 6.27 -22.67
C LEU A 12 8.85 7.22 -21.63
N LEU A 13 9.61 8.09 -20.98
CA LEU A 13 9.10 9.03 -19.97
C LEU A 13 9.94 10.33 -19.91
N PRO A 14 9.32 11.51 -19.75
CA PRO A 14 10.01 12.80 -19.72
C PRO A 14 11.05 12.91 -18.59
N PRO A 15 12.00 13.85 -18.66
CA PRO A 15 12.93 14.12 -17.56
C PRO A 15 12.16 14.45 -16.27
N LEU A 16 12.73 14.07 -15.12
CA LEU A 16 12.06 14.30 -13.85
C LEU A 16 12.00 15.79 -13.50
N PRO A 17 10.83 16.34 -13.14
CA PRO A 17 10.77 17.65 -12.53
C PRO A 17 11.48 17.64 -11.16
N ALA A 18 11.81 18.83 -10.65
CA ALA A 18 12.35 18.95 -9.29
C ALA A 18 11.34 18.46 -8.25
N LEU A 19 11.84 17.85 -7.17
CA LEU A 19 11.01 17.57 -6.00
C LEU A 19 10.78 18.88 -5.24
N SER A 20 9.53 19.25 -5.04
CA SER A 20 9.21 20.43 -4.23
C SER A 20 9.29 20.08 -2.75
N ASN A 21 10.48 20.24 -2.15
CA ASN A 21 10.72 19.94 -0.73
C ASN A 21 9.75 20.70 0.19
N THR A 22 9.50 21.98 -0.10
CA THR A 22 8.58 22.81 0.69
C THR A 22 7.16 22.27 0.65
N VAL A 23 6.67 21.83 -0.52
CA VAL A 23 5.35 21.20 -0.66
C VAL A 23 5.32 19.89 0.12
N LEU A 24 6.33 19.03 -0.08
CA LEU A 24 6.41 17.73 0.59
C LEU A 24 6.37 17.88 2.12
N PHE A 25 7.26 18.69 2.69
CA PHE A 25 7.33 18.86 4.14
C PHE A 25 6.08 19.54 4.71
N SER A 26 5.51 20.51 3.99
CA SER A 26 4.26 21.16 4.40
C SER A 26 3.08 20.18 4.45
N LEU A 27 2.94 19.32 3.43
CA LEU A 27 1.87 18.34 3.35
C LEU A 27 2.03 17.23 4.40
N VAL A 28 3.26 16.75 4.61
CA VAL A 28 3.57 15.78 5.66
C VAL A 28 3.26 16.36 7.04
N ALA A 29 3.71 17.59 7.33
CA ALA A 29 3.42 18.26 8.58
C ALA A 29 1.90 18.45 8.78
N ALA A 30 1.19 18.89 7.74
CA ALA A 30 -0.27 19.05 7.78
C ALA A 30 -0.98 17.72 8.09
N LYS A 31 -0.61 16.62 7.39
CA LYS A 31 -1.15 15.28 7.64
C LYS A 31 -0.93 14.86 9.08
N MET A 32 0.29 14.99 9.60
CA MET A 32 0.58 14.62 10.99
C MET A 32 -0.21 15.46 11.99
N LEU A 33 -0.25 16.79 11.81
CA LEU A 33 -0.99 17.70 12.69
C LEU A 33 -2.48 17.38 12.75
N LEU A 34 -3.09 16.96 11.63
CA LEU A 34 -4.48 16.52 11.60
C LEU A 34 -4.74 15.26 12.46
N HIS A 35 -3.74 14.38 12.60
CA HIS A 35 -3.87 13.14 13.38
C HIS A 35 -3.52 13.30 14.87
N VAL A 36 -2.82 14.38 15.27
CA VAL A 36 -2.43 14.62 16.68
C VAL A 36 -3.63 14.53 17.64
N PRO A 37 -4.81 15.14 17.39
CA PRO A 37 -5.97 14.99 18.28
C PRO A 37 -6.46 13.55 18.40
N GLY A 38 -6.35 12.77 17.31
CA GLY A 38 -6.76 11.37 17.24
C GLY A 38 -5.90 10.44 18.09
N LEU A 39 -4.67 10.82 18.42
CA LEU A 39 -3.79 10.02 19.29
C LEU A 39 -4.36 9.80 20.69
N PHE A 40 -5.20 10.73 21.18
CA PHE A 40 -5.66 10.77 22.58
C PHE A 40 -7.17 10.65 22.76
N ARG A 41 -7.96 10.58 21.67
CA ARG A 41 -9.42 10.67 21.71
C ARG A 41 -10.10 9.41 21.16
N TYR A 42 -11.42 9.32 21.35
CA TYR A 42 -12.30 8.29 20.76
C TYR A 42 -12.16 6.85 21.31
N GLY A 43 -11.26 6.62 22.29
CA GLY A 43 -11.04 5.29 22.87
C GLY A 43 -10.43 4.30 21.89
N TYR A 44 -10.25 3.04 22.31
CA TYR A 44 -9.71 1.99 21.44
C TYR A 44 -10.75 1.57 20.39
N PHE A 45 -10.32 1.45 19.14
CA PHE A 45 -11.08 0.77 18.12
C PHE A 45 -11.08 -0.73 18.39
N ARG A 46 -12.19 -1.43 18.12
CA ARG A 46 -12.37 -2.84 18.51
C ARG A 46 -11.24 -3.76 18.03
N ASP A 47 -10.76 -3.54 16.80
CA ASP A 47 -9.72 -4.39 16.21
C ASP A 47 -8.35 -4.08 16.83
N GLU A 48 -8.11 -2.86 17.34
CA GLU A 48 -6.85 -2.51 18.03
C GLU A 48 -6.65 -3.35 19.30
N LEU A 49 -7.72 -3.66 20.03
CA LEU A 49 -7.66 -4.54 21.21
C LEU A 49 -7.33 -5.98 20.81
N TYR A 50 -7.89 -6.44 19.70
CA TYR A 50 -7.57 -7.75 19.14
C TYR A 50 -6.11 -7.83 18.70
N PHE A 51 -5.60 -6.82 17.99
CA PHE A 51 -4.20 -6.79 17.57
C PHE A 51 -3.21 -6.73 18.75
N LEU A 52 -3.57 -6.05 19.85
CA LEU A 52 -2.79 -6.09 21.09
C LEU A 52 -2.72 -7.50 21.69
N ASP A 53 -3.78 -8.30 21.57
CA ASP A 53 -3.77 -9.68 22.03
C ASP A 53 -2.92 -10.58 21.12
N CYS A 54 -3.05 -10.40 19.80
CA CYS A 54 -2.16 -11.04 18.82
C CYS A 54 -0.69 -10.67 19.08
N ALA A 55 -0.39 -9.43 19.48
CA ALA A 55 0.96 -9.01 19.84
C ALA A 55 1.51 -9.69 21.11
N ARG A 56 0.65 -10.19 22.00
CA ARG A 56 1.08 -11.03 23.13
C ARG A 56 1.35 -12.47 22.69
N HIS A 57 0.70 -12.90 21.62
CA HIS A 57 0.78 -14.25 21.05
C HIS A 57 1.20 -14.16 19.58
N LEU A 58 2.44 -13.71 19.35
CA LEU A 58 2.97 -13.59 17.99
C LEU A 58 3.01 -14.95 17.32
N ASP A 59 2.42 -15.03 16.14
CA ASP A 59 2.43 -16.20 15.28
C ASP A 59 2.56 -15.76 13.82
N TRP A 60 2.73 -16.72 12.91
CA TRP A 60 2.89 -16.46 11.48
C TRP A 60 1.58 -16.21 10.76
N GLY A 61 0.43 -16.27 11.44
CA GLY A 61 -0.87 -15.90 10.88
C GLY A 61 -1.96 -15.85 11.95
N TYR A 62 -3.11 -15.32 11.55
CA TYR A 62 -4.31 -15.24 12.38
C TYR A 62 -5.54 -15.54 11.51
N VAL A 63 -6.72 -15.65 12.15
CA VAL A 63 -7.96 -16.03 11.46
C VAL A 63 -8.31 -15.04 10.35
N ASP A 64 -8.26 -13.74 10.61
CA ASP A 64 -8.73 -12.70 9.68
C ASP A 64 -7.62 -11.74 9.20
N CYS A 65 -6.37 -11.98 9.60
CA CYS A 65 -5.24 -11.11 9.26
C CYS A 65 -3.90 -11.85 9.10
N ALA A 66 -3.00 -11.22 8.34
CA ALA A 66 -1.60 -11.62 8.20
C ALA A 66 -0.77 -11.05 9.39
N PRO A 67 0.43 -11.57 9.67
CA PRO A 67 1.06 -11.39 10.99
C PRO A 67 1.66 -10.00 11.26
N LEU A 68 1.93 -9.17 10.24
CA LEU A 68 2.60 -7.88 10.49
C LEU A 68 1.78 -6.91 11.34
N VAL A 69 0.44 -6.98 11.31
CA VAL A 69 -0.38 -6.13 12.19
C VAL A 69 -0.12 -6.41 13.67
N ALA A 70 0.11 -7.68 14.02
CA ALA A 70 0.50 -8.08 15.37
C ALA A 70 1.93 -7.62 15.71
N ALA A 71 2.85 -7.63 14.74
CA ALA A 71 4.19 -7.07 14.93
C ALA A 71 4.15 -5.55 15.17
N TYR A 72 3.31 -4.80 14.45
CA TYR A 72 3.11 -3.36 14.71
C TYR A 72 2.51 -3.12 16.10
N ALA A 73 1.50 -3.92 16.48
CA ALA A 73 0.93 -3.86 17.82
C ALA A 73 1.95 -4.27 18.91
N LYS A 74 2.92 -5.15 18.61
CA LYS A 74 4.03 -5.47 19.52
C LYS A 74 4.92 -4.27 19.77
N ILE A 75 5.25 -3.52 18.73
CA ILE A 75 6.01 -2.27 18.86
C ILE A 75 5.23 -1.30 19.76
N ALA A 76 3.92 -1.15 19.55
CA ALA A 76 3.08 -0.31 20.40
C ALA A 76 3.05 -0.79 21.87
N LEU A 77 2.97 -2.09 22.13
CA LEU A 77 3.06 -2.65 23.48
C LEU A 77 4.38 -2.32 24.17
N VAL A 78 5.51 -2.41 23.45
CA VAL A 78 6.83 -2.02 23.98
C VAL A 78 6.88 -0.53 24.31
N LEU A 79 6.16 0.30 23.55
CA LEU A 79 5.98 1.74 23.81
C LEU A 79 4.90 2.04 24.89
N GLY A 80 4.40 1.02 25.59
CA GLY A 80 3.48 1.15 26.72
C GLY A 80 2.04 0.72 26.45
N GLY A 81 1.69 0.31 25.21
CA GLY A 81 0.37 -0.25 24.89
C GLY A 81 -0.79 0.73 25.04
N SER A 82 -0.50 2.03 25.08
CA SER A 82 -1.48 3.11 25.18
C SER A 82 -2.07 3.49 23.81
N LEU A 83 -3.18 4.23 23.80
CA LEU A 83 -3.80 4.71 22.56
C LEU A 83 -2.82 5.49 21.65
N PRO A 84 -1.98 6.42 22.17
CA PRO A 84 -0.96 7.08 21.35
C PRO A 84 0.08 6.10 20.78
N SER A 85 0.48 5.08 21.56
CA SER A 85 1.50 4.11 21.12
C SER A 85 1.06 3.30 19.90
N LEU A 86 -0.24 3.01 19.78
CA LEU A 86 -0.83 2.35 18.63
C LEU A 86 -0.93 3.30 17.43
N ARG A 87 -1.50 4.49 17.67
CA ARG A 87 -1.89 5.40 16.60
C ARG A 87 -0.76 6.22 16.02
N VAL A 88 0.34 6.38 16.75
CA VAL A 88 1.54 7.06 16.22
C VAL A 88 2.10 6.30 15.01
N LEU A 89 2.02 4.97 15.00
CA LEU A 89 2.48 4.15 13.87
C LEU A 89 1.62 4.39 12.63
N SER A 90 0.29 4.39 12.77
CA SER A 90 -0.64 4.70 11.67
C SER A 90 -0.51 6.14 11.18
N MET A 91 -0.29 7.09 12.09
CA MET A 91 -0.03 8.48 11.72
C MET A 91 1.23 8.60 10.86
N PHE A 92 2.32 7.90 11.22
CA PHE A 92 3.52 7.86 10.41
C PHE A 92 3.29 7.14 9.07
N ALA A 93 2.46 6.10 9.04
CA ALA A 93 2.08 5.44 7.80
C ALA A 93 1.32 6.40 6.86
N GLY A 94 0.36 7.18 7.38
CA GLY A 94 -0.33 8.23 6.62
C GLY A 94 0.61 9.32 6.10
N ALA A 95 1.60 9.75 6.90
CA ALA A 95 2.64 10.69 6.46
C ALA A 95 3.53 10.11 5.35
N ALA A 96 3.89 8.82 5.45
CA ALA A 96 4.62 8.11 4.42
C ALA A 96 3.79 7.97 3.14
N MET A 97 2.46 7.74 3.26
CA MET A 97 1.55 7.66 2.11
C MET A 97 1.51 8.99 1.34
N VAL A 98 1.41 10.12 2.02
CA VAL A 98 1.49 11.46 1.39
C VAL A 98 2.84 11.63 0.70
N THR A 99 3.94 11.24 1.36
CA THR A 99 5.29 11.30 0.79
C THR A 99 5.39 10.50 -0.51
N LEU A 100 4.97 9.23 -0.48
CA LEU A 100 5.01 8.35 -1.64
C LEU A 100 4.10 8.85 -2.77
N THR A 101 2.97 9.50 -2.44
CA THR A 101 2.07 10.10 -3.43
C THR A 101 2.74 11.25 -4.18
N VAL A 102 3.40 12.15 -3.45
CA VAL A 102 4.17 13.25 -4.05
C VAL A 102 5.31 12.71 -4.93
N LEU A 103 6.01 11.68 -4.46
CA LEU A 103 7.09 11.03 -5.22
C LEU A 103 6.55 10.34 -6.48
N LEU A 104 5.41 9.66 -6.42
CA LEU A 104 4.77 9.04 -7.58
C LEU A 104 4.30 10.08 -8.60
N ALA A 105 3.65 11.16 -8.17
CA ALA A 105 3.26 12.26 -9.04
C ALA A 105 4.49 12.83 -9.79
N ARG A 106 5.59 13.03 -9.07
CA ARG A 106 6.87 13.43 -9.68
C ARG A 106 7.41 12.40 -10.66
N GLN A 107 7.38 11.12 -10.33
CA GLN A 107 7.87 10.03 -11.19
C GLN A 107 7.08 9.92 -12.51
N LEU A 108 5.83 10.37 -12.51
CA LEU A 108 4.97 10.45 -13.69
C LEU A 108 5.12 11.78 -14.47
N GLY A 109 6.08 12.64 -14.10
CA GLY A 109 6.35 13.92 -14.78
C GLY A 109 5.64 15.13 -14.17
N GLY A 110 4.92 14.96 -13.06
CA GLY A 110 4.19 16.03 -12.39
C GLY A 110 5.10 17.07 -11.73
N GLY A 111 4.96 18.33 -12.15
CA GLY A 111 5.61 19.49 -11.53
C GLY A 111 5.08 19.81 -10.12
N ALA A 112 5.49 20.94 -9.56
CA ALA A 112 5.11 21.34 -8.20
C ALA A 112 3.58 21.41 -7.99
N PHE A 113 2.82 21.85 -9.02
CA PHE A 113 1.36 21.88 -8.97
C PHE A 113 0.77 20.48 -8.83
N ALA A 114 1.14 19.54 -9.72
CA ALA A 114 0.66 18.16 -9.67
C ALA A 114 1.07 17.44 -8.38
N GLN A 115 2.31 17.66 -7.90
CA GLN A 115 2.78 17.16 -6.60
C GLN A 115 1.90 17.68 -5.44
N THR A 116 1.56 18.97 -5.46
CA THR A 116 0.68 19.58 -4.44
C THR A 116 -0.73 19.01 -4.51
N LEU A 117 -1.31 18.95 -5.72
CA LEU A 117 -2.67 18.47 -5.94
C LEU A 117 -2.82 17.00 -5.54
N ALA A 118 -1.86 16.15 -5.91
CA ALA A 118 -1.85 14.74 -5.54
C ALA A 118 -1.79 14.53 -4.02
N GLY A 119 -0.88 15.24 -3.33
CA GLY A 119 -0.76 15.11 -1.88
C GLY A 119 -1.95 15.68 -1.12
N LEU A 120 -2.54 16.81 -1.57
CA LEU A 120 -3.80 17.33 -1.02
C LEU A 120 -4.94 16.34 -1.18
N GLY A 121 -5.02 15.65 -2.31
CA GLY A 121 -6.05 14.64 -2.56
C GLY A 121 -6.06 13.53 -1.50
N ILE A 122 -4.89 13.08 -1.06
CA ILE A 122 -4.78 12.09 0.04
C ILE A 122 -5.14 12.69 1.40
N ILE A 123 -4.72 13.93 1.68
CA ILE A 123 -4.99 14.58 2.97
C ILE A 123 -6.50 14.78 3.18
N ILE A 124 -7.24 15.17 2.15
CA ILE A 124 -8.68 15.46 2.27
C ILE A 124 -9.57 14.23 2.21
N ALA A 125 -9.03 13.06 1.82
CA ALA A 125 -9.79 11.83 1.65
C ALA A 125 -10.26 11.27 3.01
N PRO A 126 -11.58 11.23 3.30
CA PRO A 126 -12.09 10.78 4.59
C PRO A 126 -11.63 9.37 4.98
N VAL A 127 -11.53 8.46 4.02
CA VAL A 127 -11.08 7.08 4.29
C VAL A 127 -9.65 7.05 4.84
N HIS A 128 -8.74 7.86 4.31
CA HIS A 128 -7.35 7.91 4.79
C HIS A 128 -7.23 8.68 6.11
N LEU A 129 -8.05 9.70 6.34
CA LEU A 129 -8.12 10.35 7.66
C LEU A 129 -8.61 9.38 8.75
N MET A 130 -9.57 8.51 8.43
CA MET A 130 -10.04 7.49 9.34
C MET A 130 -8.99 6.39 9.58
N VAL A 131 -8.52 5.75 8.50
CA VAL A 131 -7.62 4.59 8.58
C VAL A 131 -6.28 4.94 9.21
N ASP A 132 -5.72 6.10 8.89
CA ASP A 132 -4.42 6.52 9.45
C ASP A 132 -4.54 7.01 10.91
N SER A 133 -5.76 7.06 11.47
CA SER A 133 -6.01 7.38 12.89
C SER A 133 -6.19 6.15 13.79
N ILE A 134 -6.18 4.93 13.25
CA ILE A 134 -6.34 3.68 14.00
C ILE A 134 -5.25 2.68 13.60
N LEU A 135 -4.78 1.84 14.52
CA LEU A 135 -3.86 0.77 14.15
C LEU A 135 -4.61 -0.31 13.36
N SER A 136 -4.25 -0.45 12.09
CA SER A 136 -4.76 -1.48 11.18
C SER A 136 -3.77 -1.68 10.04
N MET A 137 -3.69 -2.91 9.52
CA MET A 137 -2.96 -3.24 8.28
C MET A 137 -3.35 -2.35 7.09
N ASN A 138 -4.55 -1.76 7.09
CA ASN A 138 -5.02 -0.85 6.06
C ASN A 138 -4.23 0.47 5.96
N ALA A 139 -3.63 0.94 7.06
CA ALA A 139 -2.80 2.14 7.05
C ALA A 139 -1.44 1.89 6.36
N PHE A 140 -0.95 0.64 6.43
CA PHE A 140 0.38 0.26 5.94
C PHE A 140 0.34 -0.37 4.55
N GLU A 141 -0.75 -1.05 4.18
CA GLU A 141 -0.90 -1.72 2.87
C GLU A 141 -0.53 -0.82 1.67
N PRO A 142 -1.04 0.44 1.59
CA PRO A 142 -0.71 1.31 0.47
C PRO A 142 0.80 1.57 0.33
N LEU A 143 1.55 1.59 1.43
CA LEU A 143 3.00 1.84 1.39
C LEU A 143 3.74 0.75 0.63
N PHE A 144 3.36 -0.52 0.85
CA PHE A 144 3.97 -1.65 0.12
C PHE A 144 3.67 -1.55 -1.36
N TRP A 145 2.41 -1.28 -1.74
CA TRP A 145 2.00 -1.19 -3.13
C TRP A 145 2.66 0.00 -3.83
N MET A 146 2.67 1.17 -3.19
CA MET A 146 3.26 2.38 -3.76
C MET A 146 4.77 2.27 -3.93
N CYS A 147 5.48 1.66 -2.97
CA CYS A 147 6.91 1.39 -3.12
C CYS A 147 7.18 0.38 -4.25
N CYS A 148 6.35 -0.67 -4.37
CA CYS A 148 6.42 -1.59 -5.50
C CYS A 148 6.20 -0.88 -6.84
N VAL A 149 5.21 0.02 -6.93
CA VAL A 149 4.96 0.83 -8.14
C VAL A 149 6.14 1.75 -8.44
N LEU A 150 6.74 2.41 -7.45
CA LEU A 150 7.95 3.22 -7.64
C LEU A 150 9.11 2.41 -8.22
N ILE A 151 9.30 1.16 -7.77
CA ILE A 151 10.30 0.25 -8.32
C ILE A 151 9.99 -0.09 -9.78
N VAL A 152 8.75 -0.45 -10.08
CA VAL A 152 8.32 -0.75 -11.46
C VAL A 152 8.55 0.45 -12.37
N ILE A 153 8.16 1.66 -11.95
CA ILE A 153 8.44 2.89 -12.71
C ILE A 153 9.94 3.07 -12.90
N ARG A 154 10.76 2.83 -11.87
CA ARG A 154 12.21 2.96 -11.98
C ARG A 154 12.82 1.99 -13.00
N ILE A 155 12.32 0.76 -13.09
CA ILE A 155 12.71 -0.25 -14.08
C ILE A 155 12.25 0.15 -15.49
N ILE A 156 11.01 0.63 -15.64
CA ILE A 156 10.47 1.14 -16.92
C ILE A 156 11.37 2.25 -17.46
N ARG A 157 11.85 3.14 -16.60
CA ARG A 157 12.77 4.25 -16.92
C ARG A 157 14.22 3.83 -17.10
N GLY A 158 14.48 2.54 -17.33
CA GLY A 158 15.81 2.01 -17.61
C GLY A 158 16.69 1.80 -16.38
N GLY A 159 16.12 1.78 -15.17
CA GLY A 159 16.82 1.40 -13.94
C GLY A 159 17.30 -0.06 -13.93
N ASP A 160 18.09 -0.39 -12.92
CA ASP A 160 18.66 -1.74 -12.75
C ASP A 160 17.55 -2.80 -12.56
N PRO A 161 17.49 -3.84 -13.41
CA PRO A 161 16.54 -4.94 -13.26
C PRO A 161 16.63 -5.68 -11.93
N ARG A 162 17.77 -5.62 -11.22
CA ARG A 162 17.92 -6.20 -9.87
C ARG A 162 16.95 -5.61 -8.85
N LEU A 163 16.36 -4.45 -9.13
CA LEU A 163 15.30 -3.86 -8.31
C LEU A 163 14.08 -4.79 -8.16
N TRP A 164 13.88 -5.77 -9.05
CA TRP A 164 12.87 -6.82 -8.84
C TRP A 164 13.06 -7.61 -7.54
N ILE A 165 14.29 -7.73 -7.02
CA ILE A 165 14.53 -8.36 -5.71
C ILE A 165 13.91 -7.51 -4.60
N LEU A 166 14.11 -6.19 -4.63
CA LEU A 166 13.51 -5.27 -3.67
C LEU A 166 11.98 -5.23 -3.82
N PHE A 167 11.46 -5.30 -5.05
CA PHE A 167 10.03 -5.49 -5.29
C PHE A 167 9.55 -6.77 -4.60
N GLY A 168 10.28 -7.88 -4.74
CA GLY A 168 9.98 -9.14 -4.08
C GLY A 168 9.91 -9.02 -2.56
N VAL A 169 10.89 -8.33 -1.95
CA VAL A 169 10.90 -8.06 -0.51
C VAL A 169 9.64 -7.30 -0.08
N LEU A 170 9.32 -6.20 -0.77
CA LEU A 170 8.17 -5.37 -0.42
C LEU A 170 6.83 -6.06 -0.68
N ALA A 171 6.72 -6.84 -1.76
CA ALA A 171 5.52 -7.61 -2.07
C ALA A 171 5.32 -8.74 -1.05
N GLY A 172 6.39 -9.46 -0.67
CA GLY A 172 6.36 -10.46 0.39
C GLY A 172 5.93 -9.87 1.74
N LEU A 173 6.52 -8.75 2.14
CA LEU A 173 6.08 -8.02 3.35
C LEU A 173 4.64 -7.49 3.21
N GLY A 174 4.22 -7.06 2.03
CA GLY A 174 2.85 -6.66 1.78
C GLY A 174 1.86 -7.82 1.94
N LEU A 175 2.23 -9.04 1.55
CA LEU A 175 1.46 -10.25 1.79
C LEU A 175 1.39 -10.61 3.28
N GLU A 176 2.51 -10.45 3.99
CA GLU A 176 2.59 -10.61 5.46
C GLU A 176 1.84 -9.48 6.22
N ASN A 177 1.52 -8.37 5.56
CA ASN A 177 0.65 -7.31 6.10
C ASN A 177 -0.83 -7.57 5.82
N LYS A 178 -1.16 -7.95 4.58
CA LYS A 178 -2.54 -8.22 4.18
C LYS A 178 -2.58 -9.04 2.91
N HIS A 179 -3.35 -10.13 2.92
CA HIS A 179 -3.47 -11.05 1.80
C HIS A 179 -4.01 -10.40 0.51
N SER A 180 -4.69 -9.25 0.60
CA SER A 180 -5.13 -8.49 -0.58
C SER A 180 -3.97 -7.98 -1.45
N THR A 181 -2.73 -7.97 -0.95
CA THR A 181 -1.54 -7.75 -1.78
C THR A 181 -1.42 -8.76 -2.92
N LEU A 182 -2.05 -9.95 -2.83
CA LEU A 182 -2.16 -10.89 -3.96
C LEU A 182 -2.89 -10.26 -5.17
N PHE A 183 -3.96 -9.48 -4.93
CA PHE A 183 -4.68 -8.80 -6.02
C PHE A 183 -3.80 -7.75 -6.70
N PHE A 184 -3.02 -7.00 -5.92
CA PHE A 184 -2.03 -6.07 -6.46
C PHE A 184 -0.95 -6.81 -7.27
N GLY A 185 -0.40 -7.90 -6.74
CA GLY A 185 0.57 -8.74 -7.44
C GLY A 185 0.04 -9.27 -8.77
N ALA A 186 -1.22 -9.73 -8.79
CA ALA A 186 -1.91 -10.16 -10.01
C ALA A 186 -2.06 -9.01 -11.03
N ALA A 187 -2.45 -7.81 -10.57
CA ALA A 187 -2.53 -6.63 -11.43
C ALA A 187 -1.17 -6.24 -12.03
N VAL A 188 -0.08 -6.30 -11.24
CA VAL A 188 1.28 -6.08 -11.73
C VAL A 188 1.68 -7.16 -12.74
N ALA A 189 1.37 -8.43 -12.48
CA ALA A 189 1.67 -9.52 -13.41
C ALA A 189 0.95 -9.32 -14.76
N VAL A 190 -0.34 -8.97 -14.74
CA VAL A 190 -1.09 -8.61 -15.94
C VAL A 190 -0.46 -7.42 -16.66
N ALA A 191 -0.10 -6.35 -15.93
CA ALA A 191 0.55 -5.18 -16.51
C ALA A 191 1.91 -5.53 -17.14
N VAL A 192 2.72 -6.40 -16.51
CA VAL A 192 4.00 -6.87 -17.08
C VAL A 192 3.73 -7.60 -18.40
N VAL A 193 2.79 -8.54 -18.43
CA VAL A 193 2.49 -9.35 -19.63
C VAL A 193 1.89 -8.49 -20.75
N ALA A 194 0.98 -7.57 -20.42
CA ALA A 194 0.22 -6.78 -21.37
C ALA A 194 1.00 -5.59 -21.97
N THR A 195 2.16 -5.21 -21.40
CA THR A 195 2.93 -4.03 -21.83
C THR A 195 4.29 -4.42 -22.41
N PRO A 196 5.09 -3.47 -22.95
CA PRO A 196 6.49 -3.73 -23.33
C PRO A 196 7.37 -4.21 -22.16
N LEU A 197 6.91 -4.09 -20.90
CA LEU A 197 7.62 -4.58 -19.72
C LEU A 197 7.77 -6.12 -19.72
N ARG A 198 7.00 -6.85 -20.54
CA ARG A 198 7.11 -8.31 -20.72
C ARG A 198 8.52 -8.80 -21.05
N ARG A 199 9.39 -7.93 -21.58
CA ARG A 199 10.82 -8.23 -21.79
C ARG A 199 11.55 -8.63 -20.50
N GLU A 200 11.07 -8.17 -19.34
CA GLU A 200 11.61 -8.54 -18.04
C GLU A 200 11.37 -10.02 -17.72
N LEU A 201 10.36 -10.68 -18.31
CA LEU A 201 10.11 -12.12 -18.14
C LEU A 201 11.25 -12.99 -18.69
N ALA A 202 12.05 -12.48 -19.63
CA ALA A 202 13.25 -13.14 -20.13
C ALA A 202 14.47 -12.95 -19.21
N ARG A 203 14.36 -12.14 -18.14
CA ARG A 203 15.44 -11.83 -17.22
C ARG A 203 15.26 -12.60 -15.92
N PRO A 204 16.35 -13.06 -15.26
CA PRO A 204 16.24 -13.85 -14.03
C PRO A 204 15.69 -13.03 -12.86
N TRP A 205 15.88 -11.71 -12.87
CA TRP A 205 15.62 -10.86 -11.70
C TRP A 205 14.14 -10.79 -11.31
N ILE A 206 13.22 -10.79 -12.27
CA ILE A 206 11.77 -10.80 -11.96
C ILE A 206 11.36 -12.10 -11.27
N TRP A 207 11.95 -13.23 -11.69
CA TRP A 207 11.71 -14.54 -11.10
C TRP A 207 12.37 -14.67 -9.72
N LEU A 208 13.57 -14.13 -9.55
CA LEU A 208 14.21 -14.02 -8.24
C LEU A 208 13.40 -13.14 -7.29
N GLY A 209 12.83 -12.03 -7.78
CA GLY A 209 11.90 -11.20 -7.03
C GLY A 209 10.66 -11.98 -6.59
N ALA A 210 10.03 -12.72 -7.50
CA ALA A 210 8.89 -13.57 -7.18
C ALA A 210 9.24 -14.67 -6.16
N ALA A 211 10.42 -15.30 -6.30
CA ALA A 211 10.91 -16.29 -5.35
C ALA A 211 11.16 -15.68 -3.96
N VAL A 212 11.71 -14.47 -3.88
CA VAL A 212 11.90 -13.75 -2.62
C VAL A 212 10.56 -13.38 -1.97
N ALA A 213 9.60 -12.88 -2.74
CA ALA A 213 8.26 -12.60 -2.23
C ALA A 213 7.61 -13.86 -1.64
N MET A 214 7.69 -14.97 -2.38
CA MET A 214 7.18 -16.27 -1.92
C MET A 214 7.90 -16.75 -0.67
N ALA A 215 9.23 -16.67 -0.61
CA ALA A 215 10.00 -17.09 0.55
C ALA A 215 9.65 -16.29 1.82
N ILE A 216 9.40 -14.99 1.68
CA ILE A 216 8.95 -14.13 2.79
C ILE A 216 7.53 -14.47 3.22
N PHE A 217 6.63 -14.75 2.27
CA PHE A 217 5.22 -15.10 2.54
C PHE A 217 5.02 -16.56 3.01
N LEU A 218 6.03 -17.41 2.79
CA LEU A 218 5.95 -18.84 3.05
C LEU A 218 5.58 -19.21 4.49
N PRO A 219 6.12 -18.53 5.53
CA PRO A 219 5.74 -18.83 6.92
C PRO A 219 4.23 -18.65 7.16
N ASN A 220 3.61 -17.58 6.66
CA ASN A 220 2.17 -17.40 6.77
C ASN A 220 1.40 -18.49 6.03
N LEU A 221 1.85 -18.87 4.82
CA LEU A 221 1.19 -19.92 4.05
C LEU A 221 1.26 -21.29 4.75
N ILE A 222 2.41 -21.62 5.33
CA ILE A 222 2.59 -22.86 6.12
C ILE A 222 1.68 -22.82 7.36
N TRP A 223 1.61 -21.68 8.05
CA TRP A 223 0.73 -21.52 9.21
C TRP A 223 -0.74 -21.73 8.84
N GLN A 224 -1.19 -21.12 7.73
CA GLN A 224 -2.55 -21.32 7.23
C GLN A 224 -2.82 -22.78 6.93
N TRP A 225 -1.90 -23.47 6.24
CA TRP A 225 -2.02 -24.89 5.93
C TRP A 225 -2.15 -25.75 7.20
N GLN A 226 -1.30 -25.52 8.19
CA GLN A 226 -1.27 -26.28 9.45
C GLN A 226 -2.53 -26.09 10.29
N ASN A 227 -3.19 -24.93 10.16
CA ASN A 227 -4.40 -24.58 10.91
C ASN A 227 -5.69 -24.79 10.09
N GLY A 228 -5.62 -25.39 8.90
CA GLY A 228 -6.81 -25.71 8.09
C GLY A 228 -7.39 -24.53 7.30
N PHE A 229 -6.58 -23.52 6.98
CA PHE A 229 -6.97 -22.29 6.27
C PHE A 229 -8.09 -21.48 6.94
N PRO A 230 -7.93 -21.08 8.22
CA PRO A 230 -8.96 -20.35 8.96
C PRO A 230 -9.40 -19.04 8.28
N THR A 231 -8.52 -18.36 7.53
CA THR A 231 -8.93 -17.16 6.78
C THR A 231 -9.90 -17.45 5.65
N ILE A 232 -9.79 -18.61 4.99
CA ILE A 232 -10.77 -19.00 3.97
C ILE A 232 -12.10 -19.30 4.63
N GLU A 233 -12.10 -20.00 5.77
CA GLU A 233 -13.30 -20.27 6.56
C GLU A 233 -13.98 -18.98 7.05
N ASP A 234 -13.21 -18.01 7.55
CA ASP A 234 -13.74 -16.70 7.95
C ASP A 234 -14.38 -15.98 6.76
N LEU A 235 -13.70 -15.90 5.61
CA LEU A 235 -14.24 -15.24 4.42
C LEU A 235 -15.53 -15.90 3.92
N GLN A 236 -15.63 -17.23 3.99
CA GLN A 236 -16.86 -17.97 3.67
C GLN A 236 -17.97 -17.65 4.66
N SER A 237 -17.65 -17.61 5.96
CA SER A 237 -18.58 -17.30 7.04
C SER A 237 -19.11 -15.87 6.93
N VAL A 238 -18.22 -14.90 6.72
CA VAL A 238 -18.54 -13.48 6.48
C VAL A 238 -19.51 -13.31 5.31
N ARG A 239 -19.31 -14.06 4.23
CA ARG A 239 -20.22 -14.09 3.09
C ARG A 239 -21.56 -14.73 3.43
N ALA A 240 -21.56 -15.87 4.12
CA ALA A 240 -22.78 -16.60 4.47
C ALA A 240 -23.71 -15.82 5.40
N ILE A 241 -23.16 -15.09 6.38
CA ILE A 241 -23.93 -14.30 7.34
C ILE A 241 -24.30 -12.90 6.83
N GLY A 242 -23.82 -12.50 5.65
CA GLY A 242 -24.08 -11.17 5.08
C GLY A 242 -23.47 -10.02 5.89
N LYS A 243 -22.30 -10.23 6.52
CA LYS A 243 -21.62 -9.19 7.33
C LYS A 243 -21.20 -7.99 6.47
N ASN A 244 -20.80 -8.24 5.23
CA ASN A 244 -20.35 -7.19 4.31
C ASN A 244 -21.51 -6.65 3.47
N VAL A 245 -21.50 -5.36 3.19
CA VAL A 245 -22.45 -4.72 2.29
C VAL A 245 -22.08 -5.06 0.85
N GLU A 246 -22.97 -5.78 0.15
CA GLU A 246 -22.86 -6.00 -1.28
C GLU A 246 -23.50 -4.83 -2.03
N LEU A 247 -22.71 -4.13 -2.86
CA LEU A 247 -23.17 -3.00 -3.65
C LEU A 247 -23.16 -3.31 -5.13
N ALA A 248 -24.20 -2.89 -5.83
CA ALA A 248 -24.20 -2.81 -7.28
C ALA A 248 -23.14 -1.80 -7.76
N PRO A 249 -22.69 -1.86 -9.04
CA PRO A 249 -21.58 -1.04 -9.53
C PRO A 249 -21.75 0.46 -9.32
N ILE A 250 -22.95 1.02 -9.56
CA ILE A 250 -23.19 2.46 -9.42
C ILE A 250 -23.12 2.91 -7.95
N PRO A 251 -23.87 2.30 -7.00
CA PRO A 251 -23.71 2.60 -5.58
C PRO A 251 -22.27 2.44 -5.07
N PHE A 252 -21.54 1.43 -5.56
CA PHE A 252 -20.14 1.24 -5.23
C PHE A 252 -19.30 2.45 -5.66
N LEU A 253 -19.42 2.90 -6.91
CA LEU A 253 -18.68 4.06 -7.42
C LEU A 253 -19.02 5.34 -6.66
N LEU A 254 -20.29 5.55 -6.31
CA LEU A 254 -20.71 6.69 -5.47
C LEU A 254 -20.09 6.61 -4.07
N GLN A 255 -20.01 5.43 -3.47
CA GLN A 255 -19.35 5.25 -2.19
C GLN A 255 -17.84 5.51 -2.27
N GLN A 256 -17.17 5.06 -3.33
CA GLN A 256 -15.74 5.34 -3.55
C GLN A 256 -15.48 6.86 -3.67
N MET A 257 -16.35 7.57 -4.39
CA MET A 257 -16.28 9.04 -4.49
C MET A 257 -16.42 9.72 -3.11
N LEU A 258 -17.35 9.24 -2.27
CA LEU A 258 -17.51 9.78 -0.91
C LEU A 258 -16.33 9.44 -0.01
N MET A 259 -15.83 8.20 -0.06
CA MET A 259 -14.68 7.73 0.72
C MET A 259 -13.41 8.51 0.42
N MET A 260 -13.23 8.91 -0.83
CA MET A 260 -12.04 9.62 -1.29
C MET A 260 -12.23 11.12 -1.41
N HIS A 261 -13.36 11.68 -0.93
CA HIS A 261 -13.78 13.07 -1.08
C HIS A 261 -14.27 13.41 -2.51
N PRO A 262 -15.51 13.91 -2.70
CA PRO A 262 -16.03 14.28 -4.03
C PRO A 262 -15.17 15.31 -4.78
N GLY A 263 -14.46 16.18 -4.05
CA GLY A 263 -13.51 17.14 -4.63
C GLY A 263 -12.33 16.50 -5.38
N ASN A 264 -12.03 15.22 -5.15
CA ASN A 264 -11.00 14.49 -5.91
C ASN A 264 -11.51 13.94 -7.25
N LEU A 265 -12.83 13.91 -7.47
CA LEU A 265 -13.43 13.34 -8.69
C LEU A 265 -12.91 13.99 -9.99
N PRO A 266 -12.78 15.32 -10.10
CA PRO A 266 -12.25 15.94 -11.32
C PRO A 266 -10.82 15.48 -11.63
N VAL A 267 -9.99 15.30 -10.60
CA VAL A 267 -8.60 14.82 -10.75
C VAL A 267 -8.58 13.38 -11.26
N TRP A 268 -9.49 12.54 -10.80
CA TRP A 268 -9.57 11.15 -11.26
C TRP A 268 -10.07 11.01 -12.70
N LEU A 269 -11.04 11.82 -13.10
CA LEU A 269 -11.64 11.76 -14.44
C LEU A 269 -10.72 12.35 -15.51
N VAL A 270 -10.03 13.45 -15.18
CA VAL A 270 -9.19 14.18 -16.15
C VAL A 270 -7.74 13.69 -16.10
N GLY A 271 -7.28 13.17 -14.96
CA GLY A 271 -5.86 12.90 -14.70
C GLY A 271 -5.12 14.11 -14.12
N LEU A 272 -3.87 13.89 -13.70
CA LEU A 272 -2.92 14.91 -13.27
C LEU A 272 -2.08 15.45 -14.44
#